data_AF-A0A6L9K911-F1
#
_entry.id   AF-A0A6L9K911-F1
#
_cell.length_a   1.000
_cell.length_b   1.000
_cell.length_c   1.000
_cell.angle_alpha   90.00
_cell.angle_beta   90.00
_cell.angle_gamma   90.00
#
_symmetry.space_group_name_H-M   'P 1'
#
loop_
_entity.id
_entity.type
_entity.pdbx_description
1 polymer ?
#
loop_
_entity_poly.entity_id
_entity_poly.type
_entity_poly.pdbx_seq_one_letter_code
_entity_poly.pdbx_strand_id
1 'polypeptide(L)'
;MKTLYKIITIIFQPLLVPTYGMILLMNMQIFSPLPSFWRLVAVGGTFVFTGLLPALPVLLLMRRGEVHDVFISNREERTMPYLFSFMAYVFWALFMWRTMQFPLFIVSMGIGSAISIFIIIFINLKWKISAHVAGMGGLSGAVFGVSYRLAINPVWLFIIVLTISAIVALSRIELKAHTPAQTLAGFAIGFAAVFIPCFFF
;
A
#
# COMPACT_ATOMS: atom_id res chain seq x y z
N MET A 1 14.63 3.59 21.85
CA MET A 1 13.30 3.93 21.26
C MET A 1 13.37 4.34 19.79
N LYS A 2 14.17 5.35 19.38
CA LYS A 2 14.26 5.77 17.95
C LYS A 2 14.61 4.65 16.96
N THR A 3 15.47 3.70 17.36
CA THR A 3 15.84 2.55 16.52
C THR A 3 14.63 1.65 16.20
N LEU A 4 13.77 1.39 17.19
CA LEU A 4 12.57 0.58 17.00
C LEU A 4 11.62 1.20 15.97
N TYR A 5 11.36 2.51 16.06
CA TYR A 5 10.50 3.21 15.09
C TYR A 5 11.08 3.23 13.66
N LYS A 6 12.41 3.25 13.52
CA LYS A 6 13.06 3.10 12.22
C LYS A 6 12.85 1.69 11.64
N ILE A 7 13.02 0.66 12.46
CA ILE A 7 12.77 -0.74 12.04
C ILE A 7 11.31 -0.91 11.60
N ILE A 8 10.36 -0.41 12.39
CA ILE A 8 8.93 -0.44 12.05
C ILE A 8 8.68 0.28 10.71
N THR A 9 9.27 1.45 10.50
CA THR A 9 9.15 2.19 9.23
C THR A 9 9.67 1.35 8.05
N ILE A 10 10.81 0.69 8.19
CA ILE A 10 11.43 -0.10 7.12
C ILE A 10 10.58 -1.33 6.79
N ILE A 11 10.11 -2.06 7.80
CA ILE A 11 9.28 -3.26 7.61
C ILE A 11 7.94 -2.88 6.96
N PHE A 12 7.28 -1.84 7.46
CA PHE A 12 5.97 -1.39 6.96
C PHE A 12 6.09 -0.24 5.95
N GLN A 13 7.14 -0.27 5.14
CA GLN A 13 7.27 0.69 4.05
C GLN A 13 6.19 0.46 2.99
N PRO A 14 5.66 1.52 2.34
CA PRO A 14 4.55 1.42 1.40
C PRO A 14 4.78 0.43 0.27
N LEU A 15 6.04 0.24 -0.11
CA LEU A 15 6.48 -0.63 -1.18
C LEU A 15 6.24 -2.13 -0.89
N LEU A 16 6.27 -2.54 0.39
CA LEU A 16 6.14 -3.94 0.81
C LEU A 16 4.73 -4.28 1.28
N VAL A 17 3.99 -3.32 1.83
CA VAL A 17 2.66 -3.55 2.42
C VAL A 17 1.66 -4.26 1.49
N PRO A 18 1.55 -3.92 0.18
CA PRO A 18 0.68 -4.65 -0.74
C PRO A 18 1.07 -6.12 -0.90
N THR A 19 2.37 -6.43 -0.82
CA THR A 19 2.86 -7.82 -0.89
C THR A 19 2.38 -8.61 0.31
N TYR A 20 2.40 -8.02 1.52
CA TYR A 20 1.83 -8.65 2.70
C TYR A 20 0.32 -8.90 2.55
N GLY A 21 -0.41 -7.92 2.01
CA GLY A 21 -1.84 -8.07 1.70
C GLY A 21 -2.10 -9.23 0.72
N MET A 22 -1.31 -9.33 -0.36
CA MET A 22 -1.43 -10.41 -1.33
C MET A 22 -1.07 -11.78 -0.73
N ILE A 23 -0.05 -11.85 0.12
CA ILE A 23 0.28 -13.09 0.86
C ILE A 23 -0.90 -13.52 1.72
N LEU A 24 -1.49 -12.61 2.51
CA LEU A 24 -2.67 -12.91 3.32
C LEU A 24 -3.82 -13.43 2.46
N LEU A 25 -4.09 -12.76 1.34
CA LEU A 25 -5.14 -13.12 0.40
C LEU A 25 -4.94 -14.52 -0.21
N MET A 26 -3.73 -14.83 -0.67
CA MET A 26 -3.41 -16.13 -1.28
C MET A 26 -3.46 -17.29 -0.26
N ASN A 27 -3.39 -17.01 1.04
CA ASN A 27 -3.57 -18.01 2.09
C ASN A 27 -5.05 -18.25 2.47
N MET A 28 -6.00 -17.50 1.90
CA MET A 28 -7.42 -17.71 2.14
C MET A 28 -7.97 -18.90 1.35
N GLN A 29 -9.02 -19.54 1.90
CA GLN A 29 -9.65 -20.72 1.31
C GLN A 29 -10.23 -20.47 -0.09
N ILE A 30 -10.72 -19.26 -0.37
CA ILE A 30 -11.26 -18.88 -1.70
C ILE A 30 -10.21 -19.03 -2.82
N PHE A 31 -8.93 -18.91 -2.49
CA PHE A 31 -7.83 -19.08 -3.43
C PHE A 31 -7.23 -20.49 -3.42
N SER A 32 -7.79 -21.43 -2.66
CA SER A 32 -7.31 -22.83 -2.63
C SER A 32 -7.34 -23.54 -3.99
N PRO A 33 -8.30 -23.26 -4.90
CA PRO A 33 -8.29 -23.86 -6.24
C PRO A 33 -7.25 -23.23 -7.19
N LEU A 34 -6.69 -22.06 -6.85
CA LEU A 34 -5.71 -21.39 -7.70
C LEU A 34 -4.39 -22.18 -7.69
N PRO A 35 -3.84 -22.60 -8.85
CA PRO A 35 -2.60 -23.36 -8.90
C PRO A 35 -1.44 -22.64 -8.21
N SER A 36 -0.55 -23.39 -7.56
CA SER A 36 0.59 -22.84 -6.80
C SER A 36 1.46 -21.89 -7.62
N PHE A 37 1.63 -22.17 -8.92
CA PHE A 37 2.33 -21.28 -9.83
C PHE A 37 1.68 -19.90 -9.90
N TRP A 38 0.36 -19.82 -10.07
CA TRP A 38 -0.37 -18.55 -10.15
C TRP A 38 -0.44 -17.82 -8.81
N ARG A 39 -0.44 -18.53 -7.69
CA ARG A 39 -0.26 -17.94 -6.35
C ARG A 39 1.11 -17.29 -6.22
N LEU A 40 2.16 -17.94 -6.70
CA LEU A 40 3.51 -17.38 -6.72
C LEU A 40 3.61 -16.18 -7.65
N VAL A 41 2.98 -16.22 -8.83
CA VAL A 41 2.87 -15.07 -9.74
C VAL A 41 2.11 -13.92 -9.09
N ALA A 42 1.05 -14.18 -8.32
CA ALA A 42 0.30 -13.14 -7.60
C ALA A 42 1.18 -12.40 -6.59
N VAL A 43 1.87 -13.15 -5.71
CA VAL A 43 2.73 -12.59 -4.66
C VAL A 43 3.97 -11.94 -5.26
N GLY A 44 4.67 -12.65 -6.14
CA GLY A 44 5.89 -12.18 -6.80
C GLY A 44 5.61 -10.99 -7.71
N GLY A 45 4.52 -11.03 -8.49
CA GLY A 45 4.06 -9.91 -9.30
C GLY A 45 3.73 -8.70 -8.46
N THR A 46 2.99 -8.86 -7.36
CA THR A 46 2.73 -7.75 -6.42
C THR A 46 4.04 -7.15 -5.91
N PHE A 47 4.99 -7.97 -5.46
CA PHE A 47 6.29 -7.48 -5.00
C PHE A 47 7.09 -6.74 -6.09
N VAL A 48 7.09 -7.25 -7.32
CA VAL A 48 7.76 -6.62 -8.45
C VAL A 48 7.12 -5.26 -8.77
N PHE A 49 5.79 -5.21 -8.91
CA PHE A 49 5.09 -4.01 -9.38
C PHE A 49 4.88 -2.96 -8.28
N THR A 50 4.71 -3.36 -7.03
CA THR A 50 4.50 -2.39 -5.92
C THR A 50 5.77 -2.11 -5.13
N GLY A 51 6.77 -2.98 -5.24
CA GLY A 51 8.02 -2.90 -4.48
C GLY A 51 9.22 -2.54 -5.34
N LEU A 52 9.64 -3.46 -6.21
CA LEU A 52 10.87 -3.30 -6.99
C LEU A 52 10.76 -2.18 -8.04
N LEU A 53 9.73 -2.21 -8.87
CA LEU A 53 9.55 -1.24 -9.96
C LEU A 53 9.46 0.21 -9.45
N PRO A 54 8.75 0.52 -8.36
CA PRO A 54 8.76 1.87 -7.81
C PRO A 54 10.06 2.24 -7.09
N ALA A 55 10.81 1.27 -6.54
CA ALA A 55 12.10 1.53 -5.91
C ALA A 55 13.20 1.90 -6.92
N LEU A 56 13.17 1.32 -8.13
CA LEU A 56 14.19 1.56 -9.16
C LEU A 56 14.32 3.06 -9.54
N PRO A 57 13.24 3.80 -9.85
CA PRO A 57 13.29 5.23 -10.09
C PRO A 57 13.85 6.01 -8.90
N VAL A 58 13.49 5.65 -7.65
CA VAL A 58 14.03 6.32 -6.46
C VAL A 58 15.55 6.18 -6.41
N LEU A 59 16.08 4.97 -6.63
CA LEU A 59 17.52 4.72 -6.65
C LEU A 59 18.23 5.49 -7.79
N LEU A 60 17.61 5.58 -8.97
CA LEU A 60 18.14 6.33 -10.09
C LEU A 60 18.17 7.84 -9.81
N LEU A 61 17.10 8.38 -9.23
CA LEU A 61 17.01 9.80 -8.83
C LEU A 61 18.02 10.12 -7.73
N MET A 62 18.23 9.21 -6.77
CA MET A 62 19.27 9.36 -5.76
C MET A 62 20.67 9.41 -6.37
N ARG A 63 20.97 8.54 -7.35
CA ARG A 63 22.27 8.57 -8.07
C ARG A 63 22.50 9.85 -8.86
N ARG A 64 21.43 10.53 -9.29
CA ARG A 64 21.49 11.83 -9.97
C ARG A 64 21.57 13.02 -9.02
N GLY A 65 21.46 12.80 -7.71
CA GLY A 65 21.40 13.87 -6.71
C GLY A 65 20.05 14.59 -6.65
N GLU A 66 19.00 14.05 -7.27
CA GLU A 66 17.65 14.61 -7.25
C GLU A 66 16.86 14.20 -5.99
N VAL A 67 17.21 13.07 -5.38
CA VAL A 67 16.65 12.57 -4.11
C VAL A 67 17.78 12.40 -3.09
N HIS A 68 17.63 12.99 -1.90
CA HIS A 68 18.74 13.08 -0.95
C HIS A 68 18.75 12.00 0.13
N ASP A 69 17.63 11.31 0.36
CA ASP A 69 17.55 10.23 1.33
C ASP A 69 16.52 9.16 0.93
N VAL A 70 16.73 7.94 1.44
CA VAL A 70 15.90 6.76 1.12
C VAL A 70 14.44 6.95 1.55
N PHE A 71 14.16 7.78 2.56
CA PHE A 71 12.80 8.07 3.02
C PHE A 71 12.15 9.25 2.30
N ILE A 72 12.87 9.88 1.36
CA ILE A 72 12.44 11.04 0.56
C ILE A 72 11.84 12.10 1.47
N SER A 73 12.66 12.65 2.37
CA SER A 73 12.23 13.53 3.46
C SER A 73 11.72 14.88 2.95
N ASN A 74 12.28 15.35 1.83
CA ASN A 74 11.82 16.52 1.09
C ASN A 74 10.56 16.16 0.30
N ARG A 75 9.58 17.07 0.33
CA ARG A 75 8.25 16.81 -0.23
C ARG A 75 8.26 16.92 -1.75
N GLU A 76 9.05 17.86 -2.25
CA GLU A 76 9.24 18.25 -3.64
C GLU A 76 9.84 17.09 -4.44
N GLU A 77 10.63 16.24 -3.78
CA GLU A 77 11.28 15.04 -4.36
C GLU A 77 10.34 13.83 -4.51
N ARG A 78 9.13 13.87 -3.94
CA ARG A 78 8.22 12.70 -3.87
C ARG A 78 7.34 12.52 -5.09
N THR A 79 7.09 13.59 -5.86
CA THR A 79 6.11 13.57 -6.95
C THR A 79 6.48 12.55 -8.03
N MET A 80 7.75 12.54 -8.47
CA MET A 80 8.22 11.57 -9.48
C MET A 80 8.15 10.12 -8.97
N PRO A 81 8.70 9.78 -7.78
CA PRO A 81 8.51 8.45 -7.16
C PRO A 81 7.05 8.00 -7.09
N TYR A 82 6.12 8.89 -6.74
CA TYR A 82 4.70 8.57 -6.68
C TYR A 82 4.08 8.35 -8.05
N LEU A 83 4.47 9.11 -9.08
CA LEU A 83 4.00 8.87 -10.46
C LEU A 83 4.43 7.50 -10.98
N PHE A 84 5.68 7.09 -10.74
CA PHE A 84 6.14 5.74 -11.10
C PHE A 84 5.37 4.66 -10.34
N SER A 85 5.14 4.86 -9.04
CA SER A 85 4.32 3.97 -8.23
C SER A 85 2.90 3.85 -8.80
N PHE A 86 2.26 4.99 -9.12
CA PHE A 86 0.93 5.03 -9.70
C PHE A 86 0.83 4.21 -10.98
N MET A 87 1.73 4.45 -11.94
CA MET A 87 1.76 3.70 -13.21
C MET A 87 1.94 2.21 -12.96
N ALA A 88 2.88 1.82 -12.10
CA ALA A 88 3.14 0.41 -11.81
C ALA A 88 1.94 -0.29 -11.18
N TYR A 89 1.20 0.39 -10.29
CA TYR A 89 -0.03 -0.14 -9.70
C TYR A 89 -1.16 -0.27 -10.73
N VAL A 90 -1.30 0.68 -11.66
CA VAL A 90 -2.28 0.58 -12.76
C VAL A 90 -1.97 -0.64 -13.64
N PHE A 91 -0.70 -0.81 -14.04
CA PHE A 91 -0.28 -2.00 -14.81
C PHE A 91 -0.55 -3.29 -14.05
N TRP A 92 -0.25 -3.34 -12.75
CA TRP A 92 -0.52 -4.51 -11.93
C TRP A 92 -2.00 -4.85 -11.84
N ALA A 93 -2.86 -3.84 -11.62
CA ALA A 93 -4.30 -4.03 -11.60
C ALA A 93 -4.84 -4.56 -12.95
N LEU A 94 -4.35 -4.02 -14.06
CA LEU A 94 -4.69 -4.52 -15.41
C LEU A 94 -4.22 -5.95 -15.63
N PHE A 95 -3.02 -6.31 -15.17
CA PHE A 95 -2.50 -7.67 -15.26
C PHE A 95 -3.32 -8.67 -14.45
N MET A 96 -3.66 -8.32 -13.19
CA MET A 96 -4.55 -9.12 -12.35
C MET A 96 -5.91 -9.35 -13.02
N TRP A 97 -6.44 -8.33 -13.69
CA TRP A 97 -7.72 -8.42 -14.39
C TRP A 97 -7.66 -9.24 -15.67
N ARG A 98 -6.77 -8.89 -16.59
CA ARG A 98 -6.76 -9.39 -17.97
C ARG A 98 -6.05 -10.73 -18.11
N THR A 99 -5.00 -10.96 -17.33
CA THR A 99 -4.16 -12.15 -17.45
C THR A 99 -4.50 -13.19 -16.39
N MET A 100 -4.59 -12.76 -15.12
CA MET A 100 -4.87 -13.67 -14.00
C MET A 100 -6.35 -13.91 -13.76
N GLN A 101 -7.22 -13.10 -14.38
CA GLN A 101 -8.68 -13.18 -14.25
C GLN A 101 -9.15 -13.20 -12.80
N PHE A 102 -8.51 -12.40 -11.94
CA PHE A 102 -8.91 -12.27 -10.55
C PHE A 102 -10.33 -11.68 -10.44
N PRO A 103 -11.10 -12.07 -9.39
CA PRO A 103 -12.39 -11.46 -9.10
C PRO A 103 -12.32 -9.94 -9.10
N LEU A 104 -13.34 -9.28 -9.66
CA LEU A 104 -13.34 -7.83 -9.85
C LEU A 104 -13.19 -7.06 -8.53
N PHE A 105 -13.73 -7.56 -7.42
CA PHE A 105 -13.56 -6.92 -6.10
C PHE A 105 -12.09 -6.88 -5.62
N ILE A 106 -11.24 -7.77 -6.11
CA ILE A 106 -9.80 -7.83 -5.77
C ILE A 106 -9.01 -6.94 -6.72
N VAL A 107 -9.36 -6.97 -8.00
CA VAL A 107 -8.83 -6.03 -8.99
C VAL A 107 -9.15 -4.59 -8.56
N SER A 108 -10.36 -4.33 -8.07
CA SER A 108 -10.81 -3.01 -7.64
C SER A 108 -10.05 -2.51 -6.41
N MET A 109 -9.57 -3.38 -5.52
CA MET A 109 -8.62 -3.00 -4.45
C MET A 109 -7.27 -2.53 -5.00
N GLY A 110 -6.76 -3.17 -6.05
CA GLY A 110 -5.56 -2.73 -6.77
C GLY A 110 -5.75 -1.37 -7.44
N ILE A 111 -6.89 -1.16 -8.10
CA ILE A 111 -7.28 0.13 -8.68
C ILE A 111 -7.43 1.18 -7.57
N GLY A 112 -8.09 0.84 -6.46
CA GLY A 112 -8.23 1.68 -5.28
C GLY A 112 -6.90 2.11 -4.68
N SER A 113 -5.91 1.22 -4.68
CA SER A 113 -4.55 1.56 -4.27
C SER A 113 -3.88 2.55 -5.22
N ALA A 114 -4.07 2.41 -6.53
CA ALA A 114 -3.61 3.41 -7.51
C ALA A 114 -4.31 4.76 -7.31
N ILE A 115 -5.62 4.78 -7.06
CA ILE A 115 -6.39 5.99 -6.75
C ILE A 115 -5.86 6.67 -5.48
N SER A 116 -5.53 5.89 -4.43
CA SER A 116 -4.91 6.42 -3.21
C SER A 116 -3.60 7.15 -3.51
N ILE A 117 -2.72 6.54 -4.31
CA ILE A 117 -1.45 7.17 -4.73
C ILE A 117 -1.73 8.45 -5.53
N PHE A 118 -2.70 8.41 -6.45
CA PHE A 118 -3.09 9.57 -7.24
C PHE A 118 -3.55 10.73 -6.36
N ILE A 119 -4.43 10.48 -5.39
CA ILE A 119 -4.88 11.50 -4.42
C ILE A 119 -3.69 12.04 -3.60
N ILE A 120 -2.82 11.15 -3.13
CA ILE A 120 -1.61 11.52 -2.38
C ILE A 120 -0.70 12.44 -3.19
N ILE A 121 -0.54 12.23 -4.50
CA ILE A 121 0.24 13.12 -5.37
C ILE A 121 -0.29 14.56 -5.26
N PHE A 122 -1.60 14.78 -5.46
CA PHE A 122 -2.18 16.13 -5.42
C PHE A 122 -2.09 16.79 -4.05
N ILE A 123 -2.35 16.03 -2.98
CA ILE A 123 -2.21 16.56 -1.63
C ILE A 123 -0.75 16.94 -1.37
N ASN A 124 0.19 16.08 -1.78
CA ASN A 124 1.62 16.31 -1.62
C ASN A 124 2.12 17.55 -2.36
N LEU A 125 1.39 18.10 -3.34
CA LEU A 125 1.72 19.38 -3.99
C LEU A 125 1.54 20.61 -3.07
N LYS A 126 0.75 20.51 -1.99
CA LYS A 126 0.52 21.62 -1.05
C LYS A 126 0.78 21.27 0.41
N TRP A 127 0.67 20.00 0.79
CA TRP A 127 0.76 19.56 2.17
C TRP A 127 1.41 18.18 2.26
N LYS A 128 2.38 17.99 3.16
CA LYS A 128 2.99 16.67 3.38
C LYS A 128 1.90 15.69 3.84
N ILE A 129 1.94 14.46 3.33
CA ILE A 129 1.07 13.37 3.77
C ILE A 129 1.88 12.09 3.97
N SER A 130 1.45 11.21 4.86
CA SER A 130 2.21 10.00 5.18
C SER A 130 1.82 8.82 4.27
N ALA A 131 2.64 8.53 3.27
CA ALA A 131 2.46 7.35 2.42
C ALA A 131 2.56 6.02 3.18
N HIS A 132 3.35 5.96 4.26
CA HIS A 132 3.47 4.75 5.12
C HIS A 132 2.13 4.41 5.76
N VAL A 133 1.50 5.43 6.36
CA VAL A 133 0.20 5.24 7.02
C VAL A 133 -0.91 5.06 5.99
N ALA A 134 -0.80 5.68 4.81
CA ALA A 134 -1.73 5.40 3.71
C ALA A 134 -1.64 3.96 3.18
N GLY A 135 -0.44 3.38 3.08
CA GLY A 135 -0.27 1.97 2.75
C GLY A 135 -0.94 1.06 3.77
N MET A 136 -0.77 1.35 5.06
CA MET A 136 -1.45 0.62 6.15
C MET A 136 -2.98 0.81 6.15
N GLY A 137 -3.45 2.02 5.80
CA GLY A 137 -4.85 2.28 5.52
C GLY A 137 -5.37 1.42 4.38
N GLY A 138 -4.65 1.33 3.27
CA GLY A 138 -4.99 0.48 2.14
C GLY A 138 -5.05 -1.01 2.50
N LEU A 139 -4.08 -1.52 3.26
CA LEU A 139 -4.11 -2.90 3.76
C LEU A 139 -5.33 -3.14 4.66
N SER A 140 -5.62 -2.21 5.57
CA SER A 140 -6.81 -2.29 6.43
C SER A 140 -8.09 -2.27 5.59
N GLY A 141 -8.18 -1.38 4.60
CA GLY A 141 -9.31 -1.30 3.69
C GLY A 141 -9.50 -2.58 2.86
N ALA A 142 -8.41 -3.21 2.42
CA ALA A 142 -8.46 -4.49 1.72
C ALA A 142 -8.97 -5.61 2.65
N VAL A 143 -8.44 -5.72 3.87
CA VAL A 143 -8.90 -6.72 4.85
C VAL A 143 -10.38 -6.56 5.15
N PHE A 144 -10.85 -5.33 5.37
CA PHE A 144 -12.27 -5.04 5.59
C PHE A 144 -13.10 -5.32 4.34
N GLY A 145 -12.60 -4.98 3.15
CA GLY A 145 -13.27 -5.19 1.88
C GLY A 145 -13.45 -6.66 1.55
N VAL A 146 -12.40 -7.48 1.67
CA VAL A 146 -12.48 -8.94 1.53
C VAL A 146 -13.46 -9.50 2.56
N SER A 147 -13.38 -9.06 3.81
CA SER A 147 -14.26 -9.57 4.88
C SER A 147 -15.74 -9.26 4.59
N TYR A 148 -16.02 -8.06 4.07
CA TYR A 148 -17.34 -7.65 3.61
C TYR A 148 -17.84 -8.52 2.45
N ARG A 149 -17.02 -8.72 1.41
CA ARG A 149 -17.41 -9.51 0.22
C ARG A 149 -17.64 -10.98 0.52
N LEU A 150 -16.85 -11.54 1.43
CA LEU A 150 -16.94 -12.95 1.80
C LEU A 150 -17.86 -13.21 2.99
N ALA A 151 -18.49 -12.16 3.56
CA ALA A 151 -19.33 -12.23 4.74
C ALA A 151 -18.66 -12.94 5.93
N ILE A 152 -17.36 -12.69 6.14
CA ILE A 152 -16.58 -13.24 7.25
C ILE A 152 -16.28 -12.16 8.30
N ASN A 153 -16.13 -12.57 9.56
CA ASN A 153 -15.78 -11.67 10.66
C ASN A 153 -14.47 -12.09 11.35
N PRO A 154 -13.30 -11.80 10.75
CA PRO A 154 -12.00 -12.11 11.35
C PRO A 154 -11.61 -11.03 12.37
N VAL A 155 -12.35 -10.91 13.48
CA VAL A 155 -12.18 -9.84 14.49
C VAL A 155 -10.73 -9.66 14.96
N TRP A 156 -10.00 -10.76 15.16
CA TRP A 156 -8.60 -10.71 15.56
C TRP A 156 -7.69 -10.11 14.48
N LEU A 157 -7.96 -10.37 13.21
CA LEU A 157 -7.21 -9.77 12.10
C LEU A 157 -7.48 -8.26 12.02
N PHE A 158 -8.72 -7.81 12.27
CA PHE A 158 -9.03 -6.38 12.35
C PHE A 158 -8.25 -5.70 13.47
N ILE A 159 -8.23 -6.30 14.67
CA ILE A 159 -7.47 -5.77 15.80
C ILE A 159 -5.98 -5.67 15.44
N ILE A 160 -5.41 -6.73 14.86
CA ILE A 160 -3.99 -6.77 14.49
C ILE A 160 -3.66 -5.71 13.44
N VAL A 161 -4.41 -5.63 12.34
CA VAL A 161 -4.07 -4.70 11.24
C VAL A 161 -4.23 -3.24 11.69
N LEU A 162 -5.25 -2.92 12.49
CA LEU A 162 -5.46 -1.56 13.02
C LEU A 162 -4.41 -1.20 14.08
N THR A 163 -4.03 -2.15 14.94
CA THR A 163 -2.97 -1.93 15.94
C THR A 163 -1.62 -1.68 15.26
N ILE A 164 -1.26 -2.47 14.26
CA ILE A 164 -0.04 -2.25 13.47
C ILE A 164 -0.10 -0.90 12.76
N SER A 165 -1.25 -0.54 12.17
CA SER A 165 -1.44 0.76 11.52
C SER A 165 -1.21 1.93 12.49
N ALA A 166 -1.71 1.82 13.72
CA ALA A 166 -1.49 2.82 14.77
C ALA A 166 0.00 2.88 15.19
N ILE A 167 0.66 1.74 15.34
CA ILE A 167 2.10 1.67 15.67
C ILE A 167 2.94 2.32 14.55
N VAL A 168 2.60 2.09 13.28
CA VAL A 168 3.27 2.73 12.14
C VAL A 168 3.04 4.24 12.18
N ALA A 169 1.82 4.71 12.43
CA ALA A 169 1.52 6.13 12.55
C ALA A 169 2.32 6.79 13.70
N LEU A 170 2.35 6.17 14.87
CA LEU A 170 3.17 6.62 16.02
C LEU A 170 4.65 6.68 15.65
N SER A 171 5.18 5.67 14.95
CA SER A 171 6.56 5.66 14.48
C SER A 171 6.89 6.90 13.62
N ARG A 172 5.97 7.30 12.73
CA ARG A 172 6.16 8.47 11.86
C ARG A 172 6.10 9.79 12.63
N ILE A 173 5.26 9.88 13.65
CA ILE A 173 5.13 11.06 14.52
C ILE A 173 6.36 11.19 15.43
N GLU A 174 6.78 10.11 16.08
CA GLU A 174 7.92 10.08 17.01
C GLU A 174 9.26 10.31 16.30
N LEU A 175 9.37 9.89 15.03
CA LEU A 175 10.51 10.24 14.17
C LEU A 175 10.45 11.68 13.63
N LYS A 176 9.42 12.45 14.01
CA LYS A 176 9.16 13.83 13.55
C LYS A 176 9.05 13.95 12.02
N ALA A 177 8.68 12.86 11.36
CA ALA A 177 8.51 12.84 9.91
C ALA A 177 7.16 13.41 9.47
N HIS A 178 6.13 13.26 10.32
CA HIS A 178 4.76 13.67 10.04
C HIS A 178 4.02 14.13 11.31
N THR A 179 2.95 14.91 11.12
CA THR A 179 2.02 15.30 12.19
C THR A 179 0.83 14.32 12.31
N PRO A 180 0.08 14.29 13.42
CA PRO A 180 -1.10 13.43 13.58
C PRO A 180 -2.15 13.60 12.47
N ALA A 181 -2.37 14.84 12.01
CA ALA A 181 -3.29 15.11 10.91
C ALA A 181 -2.82 14.47 9.60
N GLN A 182 -1.51 14.52 9.32
CA GLN A 182 -0.92 13.93 8.11
C GLN A 182 -0.98 12.40 8.11
N THR A 183 -0.84 11.78 9.29
CA THR A 183 -0.99 10.33 9.43
C THR A 183 -2.44 9.90 9.33
N LEU A 184 -3.37 10.62 9.98
CA LEU A 184 -4.80 10.31 9.93
C LEU A 184 -5.37 10.47 8.51
N ALA A 185 -5.03 11.57 7.83
CA ALA A 185 -5.43 11.79 6.44
C ALA A 185 -4.88 10.69 5.52
N GLY A 186 -3.61 10.30 5.70
CA GLY A 186 -3.01 9.19 4.98
C GLY A 186 -3.79 7.89 5.17
N PHE A 187 -4.04 7.51 6.43
CA PHE A 187 -4.84 6.31 6.76
C PHE A 187 -6.21 6.33 6.09
N ALA A 188 -6.95 7.42 6.26
CA ALA A 188 -8.33 7.55 5.77
C ALA A 188 -8.40 7.45 4.25
N ILE A 189 -7.48 8.11 3.53
CA ILE A 189 -7.42 8.04 2.06
C ILE A 189 -7.11 6.62 1.60
N GLY A 190 -6.09 5.98 2.18
CA GLY A 190 -5.73 4.60 1.84
C GLY A 190 -6.87 3.63 2.10
N PHE A 191 -7.49 3.72 3.28
CA PHE A 191 -8.61 2.87 3.66
C PHE A 191 -9.80 3.07 2.74
N ALA A 192 -10.27 4.29 2.56
CA ALA A 192 -11.46 4.59 1.77
C ALA A 192 -11.26 4.22 0.29
N ALA A 193 -10.11 4.57 -0.30
CA ALA A 193 -9.84 4.30 -1.70
C ALA A 193 -9.82 2.80 -2.03
N VAL A 194 -9.36 1.94 -1.10
CA VAL A 194 -9.31 0.49 -1.28
C VAL A 194 -10.62 -0.19 -0.86
N PHE A 195 -11.26 0.27 0.20
CA PHE A 195 -12.47 -0.35 0.75
C PHE A 195 -13.72 -0.04 -0.06
N ILE A 196 -13.96 1.23 -0.44
CA ILE A 196 -15.20 1.67 -1.09
C ILE A 196 -15.49 0.90 -2.39
N PRO A 197 -14.52 0.61 -3.28
CA PRO A 197 -14.78 -0.17 -4.49
C PRO A 197 -15.36 -1.57 -4.20
N CYS A 198 -15.14 -2.14 -3.02
CA CYS A 198 -15.68 -3.44 -2.63
C CYS A 198 -17.21 -3.42 -2.40
N PHE A 199 -17.87 -2.27 -2.39
CA PHE A 199 -19.35 -2.24 -2.36
C PHE A 199 -19.98 -2.44 -3.74
N PHE A 200 -19.22 -2.16 -4.81
CA PHE A 200 -19.75 -2.10 -6.17
C PHE A 200 -19.41 -3.32 -7.03
N PHE A 201 -18.41 -4.12 -6.62
CA PHE A 201 -17.92 -5.30 -7.33
C PHE A 201 -17.83 -6.49 -6.38
#